data_AF-A0A838B4D2-F1
#
_entry.id   AF-A0A838B4D2-F1
#
_cell.length_a   1.000
_cell.length_b   1.000
_cell.length_c   1.000
_cell.angle_alpha   90.00
_cell.angle_beta   90.00
_cell.angle_gamma   90.00
#
_symmetry.space_group_name_H-M   'P 1'
#
loop_
_entity.id
_entity.type
_entity.pdbx_description
1 polymer ?
#
loop_
_entity_poly.entity_id
_entity_poly.type
_entity_poly.pdbx_seq_one_letter_code
_entity_poly.pdbx_strand_id
1 'polypeptide(L)' 'MTDAVLTRLRAGERLHQQIVDGRRQWWFDEPFQDVPDAVVVAIRASGEFALKEAGDSLFGLPDNSQTWGGGSRV' A
#
# COMPACT_ATOMS: atom_id res chain seq x y z
N MET A 1 0.48 7.43 -13.03
CA MET A 1 -0.24 7.05 -11.79
C MET A 1 0.70 6.41 -10.78
N THR A 2 1.45 5.37 -11.18
CA THR A 2 2.50 4.75 -10.36
C THR A 2 3.44 5.77 -9.73
N ASP A 3 3.96 6.73 -10.49
CA ASP A 3 4.86 7.78 -9.99
C ASP A 3 4.23 8.62 -8.88
N ALA A 4 2.95 8.96 -8.97
CA ALA A 4 2.25 9.74 -7.94
C ALA A 4 2.12 8.95 -6.63
N VAL A 5 1.81 7.65 -6.73
CA VAL A 5 1.75 6.74 -5.57
C VAL A 5 3.13 6.59 -4.95
N LEU A 6 4.17 6.39 -5.76
CA LEU A 6 5.55 6.30 -5.29
C LEU A 6 6.02 7.59 -4.61
N THR A 7 5.65 8.76 -5.13
CA THR A 7 5.96 10.05 -4.49
C THR A 7 5.38 10.13 -3.08
N ARG A 8 4.11 9.75 -2.88
CA ARG A 8 3.48 9.75 -1.55
C ARG A 8 4.12 8.74 -0.60
N LEU A 9 4.38 7.52 -1.09
CA LEU A 9 5.07 6.49 -0.32
C LEU A 9 6.47 6.95 0.13
N ARG A 10 7.21 7.64 -0.75
CA ARG A 10 8.53 8.22 -0.43
C ARG A 10 8.45 9.39 0.55
N ALA A 11 7.33 10.11 0.56
CA ALA A 11 7.04 11.13 1.57
C ALA A 11 6.68 10.53 2.94
N GLY A 12 6.61 9.20 3.06
CA GLY A 12 6.29 8.51 4.31
C GLY A 12 4.80 8.32 4.56
N GLU A 13 3.96 8.65 3.58
CA GLU A 13 2.52 8.45 3.68
C GLU A 13 2.17 6.95 3.70
N ARG A 14 1.05 6.65 4.35
CA ARG A 14 0.57 5.30 4.61
C ARG A 14 -0.42 4.89 3.53
N LEU A 15 -0.19 3.71 2.94
CA LEU A 15 -1.12 3.10 2.01
C LEU A 15 -1.95 2.07 2.77
N HIS A 16 -3.25 2.22 2.77
CA HIS A 16 -4.19 1.31 3.41
C HIS A 16 -4.67 0.26 2.42
N GLN A 17 -5.03 -0.90 2.94
CA GLN A 17 -5.58 -2.00 2.17
C GLN A 17 -6.77 -2.58 2.91
N GLN A 18 -7.76 -3.05 2.17
CA GLN A 18 -8.81 -3.94 2.68
C GLN A 18 -9.29 -4.90 1.59
N ILE A 19 -10.09 -5.90 1.96
CA ILE A 19 -10.82 -6.74 1.01
C ILE A 19 -12.31 -6.42 1.13
N VAL A 20 -12.92 -5.97 0.05
CA VAL A 20 -14.36 -5.72 -0.06
C VAL A 20 -14.90 -6.61 -1.17
N ASP A 21 -15.93 -7.42 -0.88
CA ASP A 21 -16.57 -8.32 -1.84
C ASP A 21 -15.59 -9.20 -2.62
N GLY A 22 -14.57 -9.72 -1.91
CA GLY A 22 -13.51 -10.56 -2.48
C GLY A 22 -12.49 -9.81 -3.35
N ARG A 23 -12.55 -8.48 -3.42
CA ARG A 23 -11.60 -7.63 -4.17
C ARG A 23 -10.73 -6.83 -3.24
N ARG A 24 -9.46 -6.73 -3.61
CA ARG A 24 -8.50 -5.88 -2.91
C ARG A 24 -8.72 -4.41 -3.28
N GLN A 25 -8.82 -3.56 -2.28
CA GLN A 25 -8.90 -2.11 -2.42
C GLN A 25 -7.72 -1.45 -1.69
N TRP A 26 -7.24 -0.34 -2.22
CA TRP A 26 -6.10 0.39 -1.68
C TRP A 26 -6.36 1.89 -1.71
N TRP A 27 -5.95 2.62 -0.68
CA TRP A 27 -6.09 4.08 -0.67
C TRP A 27 -5.07 4.76 0.24
N PHE A 28 -4.88 6.06 0.01
CA PHE A 28 -4.33 6.97 1.01
C PHE A 28 -5.47 7.80 1.63
N ASP A 29 -5.35 8.16 2.91
CA ASP A 29 -6.41 8.87 3.64
C ASP A 29 -6.55 10.34 3.23
N GLU A 30 -5.51 11.16 3.36
CA GLU A 30 -5.60 12.61 3.14
C GLU A 30 -4.39 13.18 2.37
N PRO A 31 -4.59 13.86 1.23
CA PRO A 31 -5.85 13.88 0.47
C PRO A 31 -6.23 12.46 0.03
N PHE A 32 -7.53 12.15 0.07
CA PHE A 32 -8.02 10.84 -0.29
C PHE A 32 -7.63 10.50 -1.72
N GLN A 33 -7.07 9.32 -1.91
CA GLN A 33 -6.71 8.81 -3.22
C GLN A 33 -6.93 7.31 -3.25
N ASP A 34 -7.87 6.87 -4.08
CA ASP A 34 -8.00 5.47 -4.46
C ASP A 34 -6.82 5.03 -5.33
N VAL A 35 -6.29 3.83 -5.06
CA VAL A 35 -5.15 3.26 -5.77
C VAL A 35 -5.58 1.91 -6.37
N PRO A 36 -5.59 1.77 -7.70
CA PRO A 36 -5.89 0.50 -8.35
C PRO A 36 -4.89 -0.57 -7.95
N ASP A 37 -5.39 -1.78 -7.71
CA ASP A 37 -4.57 -2.93 -7.33
C ASP A 37 -3.40 -3.18 -8.29
N ALA A 38 -3.62 -3.02 -9.60
CA ALA A 38 -2.60 -3.17 -10.64
C ALA A 38 -1.39 -2.22 -10.44
N VAL A 39 -1.60 -1.04 -9.86
CA VAL A 39 -0.50 -0.10 -9.55
C VAL A 39 0.35 -0.65 -8.42
N VAL A 40 -0.27 -1.18 -7.36
CA VAL A 40 0.45 -1.77 -6.22
C VAL A 40 1.21 -3.02 -6.64
N VAL A 41 0.60 -3.86 -7.49
CA VAL A 41 1.26 -5.03 -8.10
C VAL A 41 2.48 -4.60 -8.92
N ALA A 42 2.37 -3.55 -9.74
CA ALA A 42 3.49 -3.03 -10.51
C ALA A 42 4.63 -2.49 -9.63
N ILE A 43 4.30 -1.76 -8.55
CA ILE A 43 5.29 -1.27 -7.59
C ILE A 43 6.04 -2.44 -6.95
N ARG A 44 5.32 -3.46 -6.46
CA ARG A 44 5.94 -4.66 -5.87
C ARG A 44 6.84 -5.38 -6.87
N ALA A 45 6.37 -5.58 -8.11
CA ALA A 45 7.12 -6.28 -9.16
C ALA A 45 8.37 -5.52 -9.61
N SER A 46 8.32 -4.18 -9.63
CA SER A 46 9.47 -3.35 -10.03
C SER A 46 10.63 -3.42 -9.04
N GLY A 47 10.34 -3.67 -7.75
CA GLY A 47 11.32 -3.53 -6.67
C GLY A 47 11.78 -2.10 -6.40
N GLU A 48 11.20 -1.09 -7.06
CA GLU A 48 11.59 0.32 -6.94
C GLU A 48 11.29 0.89 -5.55
N PHE A 49 10.31 0.33 -4.85
CA PHE A 49 9.96 0.68 -3.49
C PHE A 49 9.56 -0.54 -2.68
N ALA A 50 10.19 -0.72 -1.51
CA ALA A 50 9.90 -1.82 -0.61
C ALA A 50 8.67 -1.49 0.25
N LEU A 51 7.49 -1.94 -0.20
CA LEU A 51 6.27 -1.92 0.60
C LEU A 51 6.37 -2.94 1.73
N LYS A 52 6.29 -2.47 2.97
CA LYS A 52 6.28 -3.31 4.18
C LYS A 52 5.01 -3.09 4.97
N GLU A 53 4.51 -4.16 5.56
CA GLU A 53 3.36 -4.12 6.48
C GLU A 53 3.71 -3.29 7.72
N ALA A 54 2.78 -2.48 8.20
CA ALA A 54 2.96 -1.67 9.40
C ALA A 54 2.70 -2.46 10.70
N GLY A 55 2.31 -3.74 10.59
CA GLY A 55 2.05 -4.63 11.74
C GLY A 55 0.64 -4.54 12.32
N ASP A 56 -0.28 -3.87 11.63
CA ASP A 56 -1.66 -3.60 12.05
C ASP A 56 -2.68 -4.47 11.31
N SER A 57 -2.35 -5.75 11.09
CA SER A 57 -3.25 -6.69 10.42
C SER A 57 -4.52 -6.92 11.24
N LEU A 58 -5.66 -6.56 10.63
CA LEU A 58 -6.97 -6.97 11.12
C LEU A 58 -7.01 -8.51 11.04
N PHE A 59 -7.18 -9.18 12.19
CA PHE A 59 -7.20 -10.65 12.34
C PHE A 59 -5.85 -11.39 12.26
N GLY A 60 -4.72 -10.68 12.19
CA GLY A 60 -3.41 -11.33 12.11
C GLY A 60 -3.19 -12.12 10.81
N LEU A 61 -3.99 -11.83 9.79
CA LEU A 61 -3.87 -12.36 8.43
C LEU A 61 -3.19 -11.31 7.55
N PRO A 62 -1.95 -11.57 7.09
CA PRO A 62 -1.28 -10.70 6.12
C PRO A 62 -2.14 -10.49 4.88
N ASP A 63 -2.01 -9.31 4.28
CA ASP A 63 -2.72 -8.90 3.07
C ASP A 63 -4.26 -8.88 3.21
N ASN A 64 -4.82 -8.78 4.44
CA ASN A 64 -6.27 -8.99 4.69
C ASN A 64 -6.98 -7.84 5.44
N SER A 65 -6.48 -6.62 5.26
CA SER A 65 -6.85 -5.33 5.87
C SER A 65 -5.77 -4.82 6.82
N GLN A 66 -4.92 -3.93 6.30
CA GLN A 66 -3.73 -3.44 7.00
C GLN A 66 -3.13 -2.20 6.34
N THR A 67 -2.22 -1.57 7.06
CA THR A 67 -1.47 -0.42 6.58
C THR A 67 -0.09 -0.84 6.06
N TRP A 68 0.37 -0.13 5.03
CA TRP A 68 1.62 -0.32 4.36
C TRP A 68 2.43 0.98 4.35
N GLY A 69 3.75 0.86 4.33
CA GLY A 69 4.64 1.99 4.16
C GLY A 69 5.99 1.59 3.62
N GLY A 70 6.88 2.57 3.48
CA GLY A 70 8.29 2.32 3.17
C GLY A 70 9.03 1.76 4.38
N GLY A 71 9.70 0.64 4.20
CA GLY A 71 10.69 0.23 5.18
C GLY A 71 12.09 0.60 4.72
N SER A 72 12.85 1.28 5.59
CA SER A 72 14.29 1.50 5.36
C SER A 72 14.95 0.16 5.03
N ARG A 73 15.80 0.16 4.00
CA ARG A 73 16.83 -0.85 3.86
C ARG A 73 17.87 -0.48 4.92
N VAL A 74 18.00 -1.31 5.95
CA VAL A 74 19.23 -1.33 6.75
C VAL A 74 20.28 -2.08 5.94
#